data_AF-A0A392PU85-F1
#
_entry.id   AF-A0A392PU85-F1
#
_cell.length_a   1.000
_cell.length_b   1.000
_cell.length_c   1.000
_cell.angle_alpha   90.00
_cell.angle_beta   90.00
_cell.angle_gamma   90.00
#
_symmetry.space_group_name_H-M   'P 1'
#
loop_
_entity.id
_entity.type
_entity.pdbx_description
1 polymer ?
#
loop_
_entity_poly.entity_id
_entity_poly.type
_entity_poly.pdbx_seq_one_letter_code
_entity_poly.pdbx_strand_id
1 'polypeptide(L)'
;TEAWFIDSFEEWRKAKNLSNFILLGHSFGGYVASKYALKHPEHVQHLILVGPAGFTEETDPKTEFVTKFRATWKGAVLNHLWESNFTPQKIVR
;
A
#
# COMPACT_ATOMS: atom_id res chain seq x y z
N THR A 1 2.69 1.21 13.01
CA THR A 1 2.55 1.75 11.63
C THR A 1 1.73 0.82 10.76
N GLU A 2 2.12 -0.45 10.52
CA GLU A 2 1.27 -1.45 9.83
C GLU A 2 0.18 -2.02 10.76
N ALA A 3 0.56 -2.53 11.93
CA ALA A 3 -0.37 -3.11 12.91
C ALA A 3 -1.52 -2.15 13.27
N TRP A 4 -1.23 -0.85 13.35
CA TRP A 4 -2.24 0.18 13.60
C TRP A 4 -3.38 0.17 12.56
N PHE A 5 -3.08 -0.03 11.26
CA PHE A 5 -4.13 -0.12 10.24
C PHE A 5 -4.98 -1.37 10.42
N ILE A 6 -4.34 -2.49 10.74
CA ILE A 6 -5.02 -3.78 10.93
C ILE A 6 -5.90 -3.77 12.16
N ASP A 7 -5.38 -3.28 13.28
CA ASP A 7 -6.10 -3.20 14.55
C ASP A 7 -7.26 -2.19 14.46
N SER A 8 -7.05 -1.04 13.80
CA SER A 8 -8.12 -0.06 13.58
C SER A 8 -9.23 -0.64 12.69
N PHE A 9 -8.87 -1.43 11.67
CA PHE A 9 -9.85 -2.09 10.82
C PHE A 9 -10.61 -3.20 11.56
N GLU A 10 -9.95 -3.93 12.46
CA GLU A 10 -10.59 -4.94 13.31
C GLU A 10 -11.59 -4.32 14.29
N GLU A 11 -11.24 -3.21 14.93
CA GLU A 11 -12.16 -2.48 15.79
C GLU A 11 -13.36 -1.94 15.02
N TRP A 12 -13.14 -1.46 13.79
CA TRP A 12 -14.24 -1.09 12.90
C TRP A 12 -15.14 -2.28 12.55
N ARG A 13 -14.56 -3.45 12.23
CA ARG A 13 -15.34 -4.68 11.94
C ARG A 13 -16.21 -5.06 13.13
N LYS A 14 -15.63 -5.07 14.35
CA LYS A 14 -16.36 -5.34 15.60
C LYS A 14 -17.50 -4.34 15.79
N ALA A 15 -17.24 -3.04 15.61
CA ALA A 15 -18.26 -2.00 15.73
C ALA A 15 -19.40 -2.15 14.70
N LYS A 16 -19.15 -2.79 13.56
CA LYS A 16 -20.15 -3.11 12.54
C LYS A 16 -20.77 -4.50 12.68
N ASN A 17 -20.38 -5.28 13.70
CA ASN A 17 -20.86 -6.64 13.94
C ASN A 17 -20.77 -7.55 12.70
N LEU A 18 -19.70 -7.40 11.89
CA LEU A 18 -19.49 -8.23 10.70
C LEU A 18 -18.76 -9.51 11.10
N SER A 19 -19.42 -10.66 11.05
CA SER A 19 -18.82 -11.95 11.44
C SER A 19 -18.10 -12.66 10.29
N ASN A 20 -18.62 -12.54 9.07
CA ASN A 20 -18.06 -13.11 7.86
C ASN A 20 -18.42 -12.22 6.66
N PHE A 21 -17.43 -11.67 5.97
CA PHE A 21 -17.66 -10.71 4.89
C PHE A 21 -16.66 -10.87 3.74
N ILE A 22 -17.02 -10.30 2.59
CA ILE A 22 -16.12 -10.18 1.44
C ILE A 22 -15.32 -8.89 1.60
N LEU A 23 -14.00 -9.00 1.56
CA LEU A 23 -13.09 -7.88 1.71
C LEU A 23 -12.49 -7.51 0.35
N LEU A 24 -12.68 -6.27 -0.09
CA LEU A 24 -12.06 -5.73 -1.29
C LEU A 24 -10.99 -4.70 -0.92
N GLY A 25 -9.78 -4.87 -1.46
CA GLY A 25 -8.67 -3.94 -1.30
C GLY A 25 -8.20 -3.38 -2.64
N HIS A 26 -8.21 -2.05 -2.77
CA HIS A 26 -7.71 -1.34 -3.95
C HIS A 26 -6.40 -0.60 -3.64
N SER A 27 -5.41 -0.67 -4.54
CA SER A 27 -4.12 0.03 -4.37
C SER A 27 -3.47 -0.29 -3.01
N PHE A 28 -3.09 0.71 -2.21
CA PHE A 28 -2.58 0.52 -0.85
C PHE A 28 -3.55 -0.27 0.05
N GLY A 29 -4.86 -0.10 -0.15
CA GLY A 29 -5.86 -0.87 0.57
C GLY A 29 -5.75 -2.38 0.30
N GLY A 30 -5.23 -2.80 -0.85
CA GLY A 30 -4.93 -4.20 -1.15
C GLY A 30 -3.87 -4.79 -0.23
N TYR A 31 -2.82 -4.02 0.08
CA TYR A 31 -1.79 -4.43 1.03
C TYR A 31 -2.37 -4.64 2.44
N VAL A 32 -3.11 -3.64 2.93
CA VAL A 32 -3.76 -3.68 4.25
C VAL A 32 -4.79 -4.81 4.33
N ALA A 33 -5.65 -4.94 3.31
CA ALA A 33 -6.68 -5.99 3.24
C ALA A 33 -6.07 -7.40 3.26
N SER A 34 -4.96 -7.60 2.53
CA SER A 34 -4.26 -8.89 2.51
C SER A 34 -3.67 -9.24 3.87
N LYS A 35 -3.04 -8.26 4.52
CA LYS A 35 -2.50 -8.43 5.89
C LYS A 35 -3.60 -8.72 6.90
N TYR A 36 -4.74 -8.06 6.78
CA TYR A 36 -5.89 -8.29 7.65
C TYR A 36 -6.45 -9.70 7.45
N ALA A 37 -6.67 -10.12 6.21
CA ALA A 37 -7.18 -11.45 5.89
C ALA A 37 -6.24 -12.58 6.37
N LEU A 38 -4.92 -12.35 6.37
CA LEU A 38 -3.95 -13.30 6.92
C LEU A 38 -4.01 -13.38 8.45
N LYS A 39 -4.30 -12.27 9.15
CA LYS A 39 -4.39 -12.22 10.62
C LYS A 39 -5.74 -12.73 11.15
N HIS A 40 -6.82 -12.52 10.39
CA HIS A 40 -8.20 -12.83 10.77
C HIS A 40 -8.93 -13.62 9.67
N PRO A 41 -8.42 -14.79 9.25
CA PRO A 41 -9.02 -15.57 8.15
C PRO A 41 -10.45 -16.02 8.45
N GLU A 42 -10.82 -16.19 9.73
CA GLU A 42 -12.15 -16.58 10.18
C GLU A 42 -13.25 -15.55 9.84
N HIS A 43 -12.88 -14.31 9.55
CA HIS A 43 -13.81 -13.22 9.26
C HIS A 43 -13.93 -12.87 7.77
N VAL A 44 -13.03 -13.39 6.94
CA VAL A 44 -12.94 -13.03 5.52
C VAL A 44 -13.36 -14.22 4.65
N GLN A 45 -14.53 -14.13 4.03
CA GLN A 45 -15.02 -15.17 3.13
C GLN A 45 -14.24 -15.20 1.82
N HIS A 46 -14.00 -14.02 1.24
CA HIS A 46 -13.26 -13.83 0.00
C HIS A 46 -12.47 -12.52 0.08
N LEU A 47 -11.25 -12.53 -0.45
CA LEU A 47 -10.42 -11.36 -0.62
C LEU A 47 -10.33 -11.00 -2.11
N ILE A 48 -10.78 -9.80 -2.47
CA ILE A 48 -10.72 -9.27 -3.84
C ILE A 48 -9.66 -8.16 -3.88
N LEU A 49 -8.68 -8.32 -4.77
CA LEU A 49 -7.60 -7.34 -4.92
C LEU A 49 -7.71 -6.62 -6.27
N VAL A 50 -7.76 -5.29 -6.23
CA VAL A 50 -7.87 -4.45 -7.43
C VAL A 50 -6.65 -3.54 -7.51
N GLY A 51 -5.70 -3.89 -8.39
CA GLY A 51 -4.42 -3.20 -8.52
C GLY A 51 -3.69 -3.00 -7.17
N PRO A 52 -3.49 -4.06 -6.36
CA PRO A 52 -3.00 -3.93 -4.99
C PRO A 52 -1.52 -3.50 -4.95
N ALA A 53 -1.15 -2.72 -3.93
CA ALA A 53 0.25 -2.38 -3.68
C ALA A 53 1.03 -3.58 -3.12
N GLY A 54 2.27 -3.77 -3.59
CA GLY A 54 3.17 -4.80 -3.08
C GLY A 54 3.02 -6.19 -3.72
N PHE A 55 2.19 -6.34 -4.75
CA PHE A 55 2.00 -7.60 -5.50
C PHE A 55 2.56 -7.52 -6.93
N THR A 56 3.66 -6.79 -7.11
CA THR A 56 4.39 -6.76 -8.39
C THR A 56 5.39 -7.90 -8.45
N GLU A 57 5.53 -8.54 -9.61
CA GLU A 57 6.63 -9.47 -9.86
C GLU A 57 7.96 -8.72 -9.72
N GLU A 58 9.01 -9.43 -9.25
CA GLU A 58 10.37 -8.86 -9.14
C GLU A 58 10.88 -8.28 -10.48
N THR A 59 10.30 -8.74 -11.59
CA THR A 59 10.61 -8.34 -12.97
C THR A 59 9.64 -7.34 -13.58
N ASP A 60 8.96 -6.49 -12.79
CA ASP A 60 8.17 -5.39 -13.36
C ASP A 60 9.10 -4.36 -14.04
N PRO A 61 9.00 -4.15 -15.37
CA PRO A 61 9.85 -3.21 -16.10
C PRO A 61 9.76 -1.77 -15.57
N LYS A 62 8.63 -1.41 -14.96
CA LYS A 62 8.46 -0.08 -14.33
C LYS A 62 9.28 0.02 -13.05
N THR A 63 9.32 -1.03 -12.25
CA THR A 63 10.15 -1.10 -11.04
C THR A 63 11.64 -1.07 -11.40
N GLU A 64 12.04 -1.77 -12.46
CA GLU A 64 13.41 -1.73 -12.97
C GLU A 64 13.79 -0.34 -13.48
N PHE A 65 12.92 0.30 -14.27
CA PHE A 65 13.13 1.67 -14.77
C PHE A 65 13.27 2.68 -13.63
N VAL A 66 12.37 2.65 -12.64
CA VAL A 66 12.42 3.57 -11.48
C VAL A 66 13.69 3.33 -10.66
N THR A 67 14.08 2.07 -10.46
CA THR A 67 15.31 1.72 -9.74
C THR A 67 16.55 2.22 -10.48
N LYS A 68 16.63 1.99 -11.78
CA LYS A 68 17.73 2.45 -12.64
C LYS A 68 17.79 3.98 -12.71
N PHE A 69 16.64 4.65 -12.78
CA PHE A 69 16.57 6.11 -12.75
C PHE A 69 17.05 6.68 -11.40
N ARG A 70 16.59 6.13 -10.27
CA ARG A 70 17.03 6.52 -8.92
C ARG A 70 18.53 6.32 -8.70
N ALA A 71 19.14 5.32 -9.34
CA ALA A 71 20.58 5.09 -9.31
C ALA A 71 21.40 6.12 -10.12
N THR A 72 20.77 6.95 -10.95
CA THR A 72 21.46 8.06 -11.63
C THR A 72 21.67 9.24 -10.69
N TRP A 73 22.65 10.09 -10.97
CA TRP A 73 22.87 11.32 -10.20
C TRP A 73 21.64 12.26 -10.21
N LYS A 74 20.89 12.32 -11.33
CA LYS A 74 19.65 13.10 -11.43
C LYS A 74 18.56 12.52 -10.53
N GLY A 75 18.41 11.19 -10.54
CA GLY A 75 17.46 10.50 -9.69
C GLY A 75 17.81 10.64 -8.20
N ALA A 76 19.09 10.55 -7.84
CA ALA A 76 19.58 10.75 -6.48
C ALA A 76 19.29 12.17 -5.97
N VAL A 77 19.55 13.20 -6.78
CA VAL A 77 19.22 14.59 -6.44
C VAL A 77 17.71 14.78 -6.28
N LEU A 78 16.91 14.23 -7.19
CA LEU A 78 15.44 14.31 -7.09
C LEU A 78 14.91 13.61 -5.83
N ASN A 79 15.49 12.44 -5.49
CA ASN A 79 15.14 11.70 -4.29
C ASN A 79 15.53 12.46 -3.02
N HIS A 80 16.70 13.09 -3.01
CA HIS A 80 17.14 13.93 -1.89
C HIS A 80 16.23 15.14 -1.68
N LEU A 81 15.76 15.77 -2.76
CA LEU A 81 14.77 16.85 -2.69
C LEU A 81 13.43 16.37 -2.10
N TRP A 82 12.95 15.20 -2.53
CA TRP A 82 11.73 14.58 -1.98
C TRP A 82 11.87 14.29 -0.47
N GLU A 83 13.00 13.69 -0.05
CA GLU A 83 13.31 13.41 1.35
C GLU A 83 13.47 14.69 2.19
N SER A 84 13.88 15.79 1.56
CA SER A 84 13.97 17.12 2.18
C SER A 84 12.62 17.86 2.21
N ASN A 85 11.50 17.15 2.02
CA ASN A 85 10.14 17.72 1.95
C ASN A 85 9.94 18.75 0.83
N PHE A 86 10.75 18.71 -0.24
CA PHE A 86 10.58 19.56 -1.42
C PHE A 86 9.74 18.81 -2.46
N THR A 87 8.44 19.15 -2.53
CA THR A 87 7.49 18.50 -3.44
C THR A 87 7.19 19.38 -4.65
N PRO A 88 6.83 18.82 -5.82
CA PRO A 88 6.45 19.61 -7.00
C PRO A 88 5.33 20.61 -6.73
N GLN A 89 4.42 20.27 -5.80
CA GLN A 89 3.34 21.16 -5.37
C GLN A 89 3.84 22.46 -4.70
N LYS A 90 5.05 22.48 -4.11
CA LYS A 90 5.67 23.70 -3.58
C LYS A 90 6.15 24.68 -4.67
N ILE A 91 6.33 24.22 -5.91
CA ILE A 91 6.82 25.04 -7.03
C ILE A 91 5.66 25.69 -7.78
N VAL A 92 4.49 25.07 -7.76
CA VAL A 92 3.27 25.51 -8.48
C VAL A 92 2.43 26.50 -7.65
N ARG A 93 2.85 26.83 -6.43
CA ARG A 93 2.20 27.79 -5.54
C ARG A 93 3.05 29.05 -5.41
#